data_AF-A0A843FW74-F1
#
_entry.id   AF-A0A843FW74-F1
#
_cell.length_a   1.000
_cell.length_b   1.000
_cell.length_c   1.000
_cell.angle_alpha   90.00
_cell.angle_beta   90.00
_cell.angle_gamma   90.00
#
_symmetry.space_group_name_H-M   'P 1'
#
loop_
_entity.id
_entity.type
_entity.pdbx_description
1 polymer ?
#
loop_
_entity_poly.entity_id
_entity_poly.type
_entity_poly.pdbx_seq_one_letter_code
_entity_poly.pdbx_strand_id
1 'polypeptide(L)'
;EQKQRFMEVADKLLAVPEKKGTRPTSTCLKLAESCENGAVFHHAGLFSEQKEIIEEEFRNGNILMIAATPSLMYGVNLPSKYVVIRDYTRWTSDGPQAIPVFDYEQMSGRAGRPQYDDTGYSYLIAKSMEEAITLEERYINGQVEPTNSKLIENKDAVFKQIIAQVASTLSKTPEELQDFFTKTFYGYQMTANSSMSFFAEESLKFEIMNALEFLLQNQILQATPSGLKTTPFGNLIARSNYSVETAVKIKEYANNLDNFKSEELIYQLAQTPDMPLIAFKGRKSKEPVREMLSNYGLFAIDIGNPEATAVSLIEWINERTEYQIENAYHVYSSSTRRSAYEASLLVRFTKNTLEVLGKYTYSKDLDFLSARLYYGVKEDIIPLVIGVKRLGRRRARALVDVFGDDLRPYSEKELQRVDGIGPKLAQSIKKFADNY
;
A
#
# COMPACT_ATOMS: atom_id res chain seq x y z
N GLU A 1 -14.64 37.02 -0.16
CA GLU A 1 -14.61 36.08 0.97
C GLU A 1 -14.39 34.64 0.52
N GLN A 2 -15.28 34.02 -0.26
CA GLN A 2 -15.16 32.61 -0.66
C GLN A 2 -13.88 32.28 -1.45
N LYS A 3 -13.50 33.10 -2.43
CA LYS A 3 -12.22 32.95 -3.17
C LYS A 3 -11.00 33.01 -2.26
N GLN A 4 -11.07 33.80 -1.18
CA GLN A 4 -9.97 33.89 -0.22
C GLN A 4 -9.86 32.61 0.62
N ARG A 5 -10.99 32.01 1.03
CA ARG A 5 -11.00 30.68 1.67
C ARG A 5 -10.40 29.61 0.76
N PHE A 6 -10.68 29.64 -0.54
CA PHE A 6 -10.08 28.73 -1.51
C PHE A 6 -8.56 28.85 -1.59
N MET A 7 -8.04 30.09 -1.60
CA MET A 7 -6.60 30.35 -1.55
C MET A 7 -5.98 29.84 -0.25
N GLU A 8 -6.63 30.07 0.90
CA GLU A 8 -6.15 29.56 2.19
C GLU A 8 -6.07 28.03 2.23
N VAL A 9 -7.05 27.33 1.64
CA VAL A 9 -7.00 25.86 1.52
C VAL A 9 -5.92 25.40 0.55
N ALA A 10 -5.75 26.09 -0.59
CA ALA A 10 -4.68 25.80 -1.55
C ALA A 10 -3.29 25.92 -0.89
N ASP A 11 -3.07 26.97 -0.10
CA ASP A 11 -1.83 27.17 0.67
C ASP A 11 -1.60 26.04 1.69
N LYS A 12 -2.65 25.61 2.41
CA LYS A 12 -2.56 24.44 3.32
C LYS A 12 -2.14 23.18 2.56
N LEU A 13 -2.68 22.94 1.37
CA LEU A 13 -2.36 21.78 0.54
C LEU A 13 -0.91 21.81 0.01
N LEU A 14 -0.39 23.00 -0.31
CA LEU A 14 1.00 23.21 -0.74
C LEU A 14 2.00 23.12 0.42
N ALA A 15 1.59 23.46 1.64
CA ALA A 15 2.44 23.33 2.82
C ALA A 15 2.73 21.86 3.20
N VAL A 16 1.87 20.91 2.82
CA VAL A 16 2.05 19.48 3.13
C VAL A 16 3.39 18.91 2.64
N PRO A 17 3.72 18.98 1.33
CA PRO A 17 5.01 18.49 0.85
C PRO A 17 6.19 19.17 1.57
N GLU A 18 6.10 20.46 1.86
CA GLU A 18 7.16 21.21 2.54
C GLU A 18 7.40 20.73 3.98
N LYS A 19 6.33 20.52 4.76
CA LYS A 19 6.41 19.90 6.09
C LYS A 19 7.05 18.52 6.06
N LYS A 20 6.84 17.78 4.97
CA LYS A 20 7.44 16.47 4.72
C LYS A 20 8.88 16.57 4.19
N GLY A 21 9.38 17.78 3.95
CA GLY A 21 10.72 18.01 3.46
C GLY A 21 10.87 17.72 1.96
N THR A 22 9.84 17.98 1.17
CA THR A 22 9.92 17.94 -0.29
C THR A 22 9.32 19.20 -0.86
N ARG A 23 9.75 19.59 -2.06
CA ARG A 23 9.07 20.66 -2.80
C ARG A 23 7.69 20.16 -3.26
N PRO A 24 6.69 21.04 -3.42
CA PRO A 24 5.46 20.69 -4.08
C PRO A 24 5.73 20.08 -5.45
N THR A 25 5.12 18.93 -5.71
CA THR A 25 5.26 18.25 -6.99
C THR A 25 4.31 18.81 -8.03
N SER A 26 4.44 18.43 -9.30
CA SER A 26 3.51 18.89 -10.35
C SER A 26 2.05 18.53 -10.03
N THR A 27 1.81 17.42 -9.32
CA THR A 27 0.48 17.03 -8.86
C THR A 27 -0.01 17.94 -7.73
N CYS A 28 0.86 18.31 -6.79
CA CYS A 28 0.52 19.25 -5.72
C CYS A 28 0.15 20.63 -6.27
N LEU A 29 0.90 21.12 -7.25
CA LEU A 29 0.63 22.41 -7.89
C LEU A 29 -0.72 22.41 -8.62
N LYS A 30 -1.01 21.35 -9.40
CA LYS A 30 -2.33 21.21 -10.06
C LYS A 30 -3.49 21.10 -9.08
N LEU A 31 -3.27 20.42 -7.95
CA LEU A 31 -4.26 20.31 -6.89
C LEU A 31 -4.58 21.69 -6.29
N ALA A 32 -3.55 22.47 -5.98
CA ALA A 32 -3.69 23.82 -5.45
C ALA A 32 -4.38 24.77 -6.46
N GLU A 33 -3.94 24.76 -7.72
CA GLU A 33 -4.55 25.53 -8.81
C GLU A 33 -6.05 25.20 -8.98
N SER A 34 -6.41 23.92 -8.91
CA SER A 34 -7.81 23.51 -8.93
C SER A 34 -8.54 24.07 -7.69
N CYS A 35 -7.92 23.95 -6.51
CA CYS A 35 -8.51 24.35 -5.23
C CYS A 35 -8.79 25.86 -5.18
N GLU A 36 -7.94 26.69 -5.78
CA GLU A 36 -8.14 28.14 -5.90
C GLU A 36 -9.44 28.51 -6.65
N ASN A 37 -9.95 27.57 -7.46
CA ASN A 37 -11.20 27.66 -8.19
C ASN A 37 -12.36 26.91 -7.49
N GLY A 38 -12.15 26.43 -6.26
CA GLY A 38 -13.16 25.74 -5.45
C GLY A 38 -13.34 24.26 -5.75
N ALA A 39 -12.51 23.67 -6.61
CA ALA A 39 -12.58 22.25 -6.97
C ALA A 39 -11.29 21.51 -6.65
N VAL A 40 -11.36 20.26 -6.24
CA VAL A 40 -10.15 19.44 -5.99
C VAL A 40 -10.32 18.07 -6.61
N PHE A 41 -9.20 17.39 -6.86
CA PHE A 41 -9.22 15.97 -7.19
C PHE A 41 -8.74 15.14 -6.00
N HIS A 42 -9.28 13.94 -5.83
CA HIS A 42 -8.93 13.04 -4.74
C HIS A 42 -8.62 11.63 -5.26
N HIS A 43 -7.37 11.19 -5.10
CA HIS A 43 -6.91 9.87 -5.53
C HIS A 43 -5.73 9.37 -4.69
N ALA A 44 -5.37 8.09 -4.84
CA ALA A 44 -4.29 7.45 -4.09
C ALA A 44 -2.90 8.09 -4.26
N GLY A 45 -2.66 8.81 -5.37
CA GLY A 45 -1.41 9.54 -5.63
C GLY A 45 -1.30 10.93 -4.97
N LEU A 46 -2.11 11.23 -3.95
CA LEU A 46 -1.95 12.41 -3.09
C LEU A 46 -1.30 12.04 -1.76
N PHE A 47 -0.69 13.00 -1.07
CA PHE A 47 -0.22 12.79 0.30
C PHE A 47 -1.42 12.52 1.23
N SER A 48 -1.26 11.65 2.23
CA SER A 48 -2.34 11.36 3.20
C SER A 48 -2.88 12.62 3.88
N GLU A 49 -1.99 13.53 4.31
CA GLU A 49 -2.37 14.80 4.93
C GLU A 49 -3.11 15.74 3.95
N GLN A 50 -2.83 15.68 2.63
CA GLN A 50 -3.63 16.42 1.65
C GLN A 50 -5.04 15.86 1.51
N LYS A 51 -5.20 14.53 1.54
CA LYS A 51 -6.53 13.89 1.52
C LYS A 51 -7.33 14.29 2.75
N GLU A 52 -6.72 14.22 3.94
CA GLU A 52 -7.34 14.66 5.20
C GLU A 52 -7.80 16.13 5.13
N ILE A 53 -6.96 17.03 4.62
CA ILE A 53 -7.32 18.45 4.41
C ILE A 53 -8.50 18.57 3.44
N ILE A 54 -8.49 17.85 2.31
CA ILE A 54 -9.61 17.87 1.34
C ILE A 54 -10.91 17.42 2.00
N GLU A 55 -10.89 16.32 2.74
CA GLU A 55 -12.06 15.75 3.41
C GLU A 55 -12.62 16.71 4.48
N GLU A 56 -11.73 17.34 5.26
CA GLU A 56 -12.10 18.32 6.28
C GLU A 56 -12.67 19.60 5.67
N GLU A 57 -11.98 20.19 4.70
CA GLU A 57 -12.36 21.48 4.12
C GLU A 57 -13.60 21.38 3.21
N PHE A 58 -13.85 20.21 2.61
CA PHE A 58 -15.12 19.94 1.94
C PHE A 58 -16.29 19.90 2.93
N ARG A 59 -16.11 19.25 4.10
CA ARG A 59 -17.14 19.24 5.16
C ARG A 59 -17.42 20.64 5.70
N ASN A 60 -16.39 21.49 5.78
CA ASN A 60 -16.51 22.88 6.20
C ASN A 60 -17.09 23.82 5.13
N GLY A 61 -17.36 23.32 3.91
CA GLY A 61 -17.87 24.13 2.80
C GLY A 61 -16.83 25.07 2.17
N ASN A 62 -15.55 24.86 2.45
CA ASN A 62 -14.43 25.61 1.87
C ASN A 62 -13.91 24.98 0.56
N ILE A 63 -14.47 23.84 0.15
CA ILE A 63 -14.31 23.22 -1.16
C ILE A 63 -15.72 22.96 -1.72
N LEU A 64 -15.96 23.30 -2.98
CA LEU A 64 -17.27 23.15 -3.63
C LEU A 64 -17.44 21.81 -4.33
N MET A 65 -16.37 21.27 -4.89
CA MET A 65 -16.41 20.05 -5.71
C MET A 65 -15.19 19.17 -5.44
N ILE A 66 -15.42 17.87 -5.33
CA ILE A 66 -14.37 16.85 -5.33
C ILE A 66 -14.58 15.94 -6.54
N ALA A 67 -13.59 15.85 -7.42
CA ALA A 67 -13.49 14.81 -8.43
C ALA A 67 -12.65 13.65 -7.90
N ALA A 68 -13.26 12.49 -7.63
CA ALA A 68 -12.58 11.39 -6.96
C ALA A 68 -12.60 10.10 -7.77
N THR A 69 -11.56 9.28 -7.58
CA THR A 69 -11.61 7.86 -7.96
C THR A 69 -12.44 7.07 -6.92
N PRO A 70 -12.77 5.78 -7.14
CA PRO A 70 -13.54 4.97 -6.20
C PRO A 70 -12.98 4.90 -4.76
N SER A 71 -11.75 5.40 -4.53
CA SER A 71 -11.16 5.54 -3.19
C SER A 71 -12.02 6.29 -2.17
N LEU A 72 -12.90 7.21 -2.59
CA LEU A 72 -13.83 7.89 -1.68
C LEU A 72 -15.17 7.19 -1.50
N MET A 73 -15.47 6.15 -2.30
CA MET A 73 -16.72 5.41 -2.21
C MET A 73 -16.82 4.66 -0.87
N TYR A 74 -15.69 4.17 -0.37
CA TYR A 74 -15.60 3.38 0.86
C TYR A 74 -14.76 4.11 1.92
N GLY A 75 -15.26 4.13 3.16
CA GLY A 75 -14.44 4.50 4.33
C GLY A 75 -14.37 5.97 4.71
N VAL A 76 -15.01 6.89 3.97
CA VAL A 76 -15.09 8.32 4.35
C VAL A 76 -16.53 8.80 4.34
N ASN A 77 -17.00 9.43 5.43
CA ASN A 77 -18.33 10.04 5.50
C ASN A 77 -18.28 11.48 4.95
N LEU A 78 -18.51 11.60 3.64
CA LEU A 78 -18.58 12.88 2.91
C LEU A 78 -19.86 12.90 2.06
N PRO A 79 -21.02 13.19 2.66
CA PRO A 79 -22.24 13.40 1.89
C PRO A 79 -22.17 14.74 1.14
N SER A 80 -22.85 14.81 0.00
CA SER A 80 -22.91 16.00 -0.82
C SER A 80 -24.31 16.15 -1.41
N LYS A 81 -24.79 17.37 -1.65
CA LYS A 81 -26.14 17.54 -2.22
C LYS A 81 -26.28 16.90 -3.62
N TYR A 82 -25.19 16.92 -4.39
CA TYR A 82 -25.12 16.43 -5.75
C TYR A 82 -23.99 15.41 -5.90
N VAL A 83 -24.30 14.24 -6.42
CA VAL A 83 -23.31 13.23 -6.84
C VAL A 83 -23.41 13.06 -8.35
N VAL A 84 -22.26 13.05 -9.03
CA VAL A 84 -22.18 12.79 -10.47
C VAL A 84 -21.29 11.58 -10.70
N ILE A 85 -21.88 10.49 -11.18
CA ILE A 85 -21.20 9.27 -11.57
C ILE A 85 -20.87 9.40 -13.06
N ARG A 86 -19.63 9.83 -13.33
CA ARG A 86 -19.20 10.14 -14.70
C ARG A 86 -18.94 8.90 -15.54
N ASP A 87 -18.33 7.87 -14.96
CA ASP A 87 -17.96 6.63 -15.67
C ASP A 87 -18.56 5.43 -14.94
N TYR A 88 -19.37 4.63 -15.65
CA TYR A 88 -19.97 3.39 -15.14
C TYR A 88 -19.15 2.15 -15.51
N THR A 89 -17.97 2.34 -16.10
CA THR A 89 -17.04 1.25 -16.44
C THR A 89 -15.70 1.46 -15.75
N ARG A 90 -15.05 0.36 -15.36
CA ARG A 90 -13.70 0.34 -14.82
C ARG A 90 -12.84 -0.67 -15.57
N TRP A 91 -11.55 -0.40 -15.65
CA TRP A 91 -10.61 -1.34 -16.26
C TRP A 91 -10.29 -2.49 -15.29
N THR A 92 -10.43 -3.72 -15.75
CA THR A 92 -10.01 -4.94 -15.06
C THR A 92 -8.92 -5.66 -15.86
N SER A 93 -8.41 -6.78 -15.36
CA SER A 93 -7.50 -7.66 -16.12
C SER A 93 -8.12 -8.13 -17.44
N ASP A 94 -9.44 -8.25 -17.48
CA ASP A 94 -10.21 -8.77 -18.62
C ASP A 94 -10.73 -7.64 -19.53
N GLY A 95 -10.27 -6.40 -19.30
CA GLY A 95 -10.68 -5.21 -20.06
C GLY A 95 -11.70 -4.34 -19.34
N PRO A 96 -12.39 -3.43 -20.05
CA PRO A 96 -13.37 -2.54 -19.44
C PRO A 96 -14.62 -3.32 -19.04
N GLN A 97 -14.99 -3.27 -17.76
CA GLN A 97 -16.20 -3.88 -17.24
C GLN A 97 -17.09 -2.84 -16.56
N ALA A 98 -18.41 -3.04 -16.65
CA ALA A 98 -19.37 -2.24 -15.91
C ALA A 98 -19.15 -2.37 -14.40
N ILE A 99 -19.32 -1.28 -13.67
CA ILE A 99 -19.28 -1.33 -12.20
C ILE A 99 -20.47 -2.16 -11.67
N PRO A 100 -20.31 -2.89 -10.55
CA PRO A 100 -21.42 -3.53 -9.88
C PRO A 100 -22.53 -2.53 -9.51
N VAL A 101 -23.78 -2.99 -9.47
CA VAL A 101 -24.92 -2.20 -8.98
C VAL A 101 -24.68 -1.77 -7.54
N PHE A 102 -24.09 -2.64 -6.72
CA PHE A 102 -23.66 -2.27 -5.36
C PHE A 102 -22.74 -1.03 -5.33
N ASP A 103 -21.71 -0.99 -6.19
CA ASP A 103 -20.78 0.15 -6.25
C ASP A 103 -21.52 1.43 -6.71
N TYR A 104 -22.45 1.31 -7.67
CA TYR A 104 -23.31 2.42 -8.07
C TYR A 104 -24.15 2.96 -6.91
N GLU A 105 -24.85 2.08 -6.19
CA GLU A 105 -25.68 2.45 -5.03
C GLU A 105 -24.85 3.11 -3.92
N GLN A 106 -23.63 2.60 -3.66
CA GLN A 106 -22.71 3.19 -2.70
C GLN A 106 -22.25 4.60 -3.08
N MET A 107 -22.12 4.91 -4.38
CA MET A 107 -21.86 6.27 -4.84
C MET A 107 -23.12 7.13 -4.78
N SER A 108 -24.22 6.62 -5.34
CA SER A 108 -25.50 7.31 -5.43
C SER A 108 -26.04 7.71 -4.05
N GLY A 109 -25.93 6.82 -3.07
CA GLY A 109 -26.35 7.03 -1.68
C GLY A 109 -25.54 8.09 -0.91
N ARG A 110 -24.49 8.67 -1.50
CA ARG A 110 -23.79 9.85 -0.96
C ARG A 110 -24.48 11.17 -1.31
N ALA A 111 -25.50 11.13 -2.17
CA ALA A 111 -26.31 12.28 -2.52
C ALA A 111 -27.28 12.63 -1.38
N GLY A 112 -27.31 13.91 -1.00
CA GLY A 112 -28.08 14.46 0.11
C GLY A 112 -27.27 14.52 1.40
N ARG A 113 -27.23 15.70 2.03
CA ARG A 113 -26.58 15.87 3.33
C ARG A 113 -27.64 15.79 4.44
N PRO A 114 -27.56 14.77 5.32
CA PRO A 114 -28.44 14.70 6.49
C PRO A 114 -28.39 16.02 7.25
N GLN A 115 -29.55 16.52 7.69
CA GLN A 115 -29.74 17.79 8.41
C GLN A 115 -29.60 19.08 7.59
N TYR A 116 -29.12 19.04 6.34
CA TYR A 116 -28.93 20.25 5.52
C TYR A 116 -29.76 20.27 4.25
N ASP A 117 -30.11 19.10 3.69
CA ASP A 117 -30.87 18.99 2.44
C ASP A 117 -32.11 18.11 2.65
N ASP A 118 -33.25 18.56 2.14
CA ASP A 118 -34.49 17.75 2.07
C ASP A 118 -34.45 16.71 0.94
N THR A 119 -33.55 16.89 -0.03
CA THR A 119 -33.41 16.03 -1.21
C THR A 119 -31.97 16.03 -1.71
N GLY A 120 -31.44 14.85 -2.03
CA GLY A 120 -30.18 14.64 -2.72
C GLY A 120 -30.40 14.29 -4.19
N TYR A 121 -29.45 14.65 -5.05
CA TYR A 121 -29.50 14.35 -6.49
C TYR A 121 -28.29 13.54 -6.92
N SER A 122 -28.53 12.40 -7.55
CA SER A 122 -27.51 11.53 -8.15
C SER A 122 -27.70 11.51 -9.66
N TYR A 123 -26.62 11.77 -10.40
CA TYR A 123 -26.63 11.78 -11.87
C TYR A 123 -25.66 10.75 -12.41
N LEU A 124 -26.17 9.85 -13.27
CA LEU A 124 -25.37 8.92 -14.03
C LEU A 124 -25.22 9.42 -15.48
N ILE A 125 -23.99 9.58 -15.94
CA ILE A 125 -23.72 10.18 -17.26
C ILE A 125 -23.73 9.11 -18.36
N ALA A 126 -24.69 9.22 -19.27
CA ALA A 126 -24.74 8.49 -20.54
C ALA A 126 -24.28 9.38 -21.70
N LYS A 127 -23.74 8.79 -22.77
CA LYS A 127 -23.33 9.49 -24.00
C LYS A 127 -24.41 9.42 -25.09
N SER A 128 -25.34 8.49 -25.00
CA SER A 128 -26.50 8.38 -25.91
C SER A 128 -27.79 8.04 -25.15
N MET A 129 -28.94 8.20 -25.80
CA MET A 129 -30.25 7.83 -25.24
C MET A 129 -30.37 6.31 -25.04
N GLU A 130 -29.84 5.52 -25.97
CA GLU A 130 -29.82 4.05 -25.86
C GLU A 130 -29.00 3.58 -24.65
N GLU A 131 -27.85 4.21 -24.43
CA GLU A 131 -27.03 3.98 -23.24
C GLU A 131 -27.76 4.41 -21.97
N ALA A 132 -28.46 5.55 -21.98
CA ALA A 132 -29.24 6.01 -20.84
C ALA A 132 -30.32 4.99 -20.43
N ILE A 133 -31.08 4.43 -21.38
CA ILE A 133 -32.10 3.40 -21.13
C ILE A 133 -31.45 2.15 -20.52
N THR A 134 -30.34 1.70 -21.09
CA THR A 134 -29.62 0.50 -20.61
C THR A 134 -29.10 0.71 -19.17
N LEU A 135 -28.59 1.90 -18.87
CA LEU A 135 -28.07 2.25 -17.56
C LEU A 135 -29.20 2.39 -16.53
N GLU A 136 -30.33 2.98 -16.91
CA GLU A 136 -31.53 3.07 -16.08
C GLU A 136 -32.05 1.67 -15.70
N GLU A 137 -32.20 0.78 -16.68
CA GLU A 137 -32.62 -0.60 -16.43
C GLU A 137 -31.67 -1.34 -15.49
N ARG A 138 -30.35 -1.17 -15.67
CA ARG A 138 -29.34 -1.88 -14.85
C ARG A 138 -29.20 -1.30 -13.44
N TYR A 139 -29.13 0.01 -13.30
CA TYR A 139 -28.70 0.66 -12.05
C TYR A 139 -29.84 1.27 -11.24
N ILE A 140 -30.90 1.75 -11.88
CA ILE A 140 -32.03 2.38 -11.18
C ILE A 140 -33.12 1.34 -10.92
N ASN A 141 -33.47 0.55 -11.95
CA ASN A 141 -34.51 -0.47 -11.87
C ASN A 141 -33.97 -1.87 -11.55
N GLY A 142 -32.65 -2.04 -11.60
CA GLY A 142 -31.98 -3.30 -11.34
C GLY A 142 -31.87 -3.62 -9.84
N GLN A 143 -31.40 -4.83 -9.54
CA GLN A 143 -31.16 -5.27 -8.17
C GLN A 143 -29.66 -5.37 -7.91
N VAL A 144 -29.28 -5.10 -6.66
CA VAL A 144 -27.93 -5.36 -6.17
C VAL A 144 -27.59 -6.84 -6.36
N GLU A 145 -26.39 -7.11 -6.88
CA GLU A 145 -25.93 -8.48 -7.09
C GLU A 145 -25.86 -9.26 -5.77
N PRO A 146 -26.22 -10.56 -5.75
CA PRO A 146 -26.12 -11.36 -4.54
C PRO A 146 -24.66 -11.47 -4.08
N THR A 147 -24.46 -11.45 -2.76
CA THR A 147 -23.12 -11.63 -2.19
C THR A 147 -22.69 -13.08 -2.31
N ASN A 148 -21.62 -13.33 -3.07
CA ASN A 148 -21.01 -14.65 -3.23
C ASN A 148 -19.67 -14.71 -2.48
N SER A 149 -19.45 -15.81 -1.77
CA SER A 149 -18.18 -16.07 -1.10
C SER A 149 -17.04 -16.13 -2.12
N LYS A 150 -15.93 -15.45 -1.80
CA LYS A 150 -14.69 -15.45 -2.61
C LYS A 150 -13.60 -16.35 -2.05
N LEU A 151 -13.93 -17.18 -1.05
CA LEU A 151 -12.95 -18.00 -0.33
C LEU A 151 -12.15 -18.92 -1.26
N ILE A 152 -12.82 -19.68 -2.13
CA ILE A 152 -12.15 -20.62 -3.06
C ILE A 152 -11.55 -19.91 -4.29
N GLU A 153 -12.13 -18.80 -4.74
CA GLU A 153 -11.54 -18.00 -5.82
C GLU A 153 -10.21 -17.34 -5.41
N ASN A 154 -10.01 -17.14 -4.10
CA ASN A 154 -8.78 -16.60 -3.54
C ASN A 154 -7.90 -17.71 -2.95
N LYS A 155 -6.97 -18.22 -3.75
CA LYS A 155 -6.01 -19.25 -3.34
C LYS A 155 -5.25 -18.90 -2.05
N ASP A 156 -4.85 -17.64 -1.89
CA ASP A 156 -4.15 -17.18 -0.68
C ASP A 156 -5.04 -17.28 0.57
N ALA A 157 -6.33 -16.98 0.45
CA ALA A 157 -7.27 -17.15 1.55
C ALA A 157 -7.40 -18.63 1.95
N VAL A 158 -7.48 -19.55 0.99
CA VAL A 158 -7.50 -21.00 1.26
C VAL A 158 -6.23 -21.43 1.99
N PHE A 159 -5.05 -21.05 1.48
CA PHE A 159 -3.78 -21.39 2.12
C PHE A 159 -3.71 -20.86 3.55
N LYS A 160 -4.03 -19.58 3.76
CA LYS A 160 -3.99 -18.94 5.09
C LYS A 160 -4.94 -19.62 6.07
N GLN A 161 -6.15 -19.99 5.64
CA GLN A 161 -7.08 -20.71 6.52
C GLN A 161 -6.55 -22.10 6.89
N ILE A 162 -6.02 -22.86 5.93
CA ILE A 162 -5.40 -24.16 6.24
C ILE A 162 -4.22 -24.00 7.21
N ILE A 163 -3.32 -23.06 6.95
CA ILE A 163 -2.17 -22.78 7.83
C ILE A 163 -2.66 -22.39 9.23
N ALA A 164 -3.66 -21.53 9.35
CA ALA A 164 -4.20 -21.10 10.64
C ALA A 164 -4.84 -22.25 11.44
N GLN A 165 -5.63 -23.10 10.78
CA GLN A 165 -6.25 -24.29 11.40
C GLN A 165 -5.18 -25.26 11.94
N VAL A 166 -4.16 -25.54 11.13
CA VAL A 166 -3.07 -26.46 11.51
C VAL A 166 -2.16 -25.85 12.58
N ALA A 167 -1.78 -24.58 12.44
CA ALA A 167 -0.94 -23.86 13.41
C ALA A 167 -1.60 -23.78 14.80
N SER A 168 -2.92 -23.60 14.82
CA SER A 168 -3.73 -23.54 16.04
C SER A 168 -4.12 -24.92 16.57
N THR A 169 -3.68 -26.00 15.91
CA THR A 169 -4.01 -27.40 16.23
C THR A 169 -5.50 -27.74 16.20
N LEU A 170 -6.30 -26.93 15.53
CA LEU A 170 -7.75 -27.09 15.36
C LEU A 170 -8.11 -28.13 14.30
N SER A 171 -7.26 -28.26 13.28
CA SER A 171 -7.36 -29.32 12.27
C SER A 171 -5.99 -29.94 12.01
N LYS A 172 -5.94 -31.27 11.96
CA LYS A 172 -4.74 -32.10 11.77
C LYS A 172 -4.89 -33.07 10.61
N THR A 173 -6.08 -33.27 10.07
CA THR A 173 -6.31 -34.14 8.91
C THR A 173 -7.04 -33.40 7.78
N PRO A 174 -6.94 -33.88 6.52
CA PRO A 174 -7.72 -33.34 5.41
C PRO A 174 -9.24 -33.34 5.68
N GLU A 175 -9.75 -34.36 6.38
CA GLU A 175 -11.17 -34.49 6.72
C GLU A 175 -11.61 -33.40 7.71
N GLU A 176 -10.80 -33.10 8.72
CA GLU A 176 -11.08 -32.01 9.68
C GLU A 176 -11.04 -30.63 8.99
N LEU A 177 -10.13 -30.45 8.01
CA LEU A 177 -10.11 -29.24 7.19
C LEU A 177 -11.36 -29.13 6.32
N GLN A 178 -11.79 -30.23 5.69
CA GLN A 178 -13.03 -30.27 4.90
C GLN A 178 -14.24 -29.90 5.76
N ASP A 179 -14.36 -30.45 6.98
CA ASP A 179 -15.42 -30.10 7.95
C ASP A 179 -15.39 -28.62 8.35
N PHE A 180 -14.21 -28.01 8.47
CA PHE A 180 -14.11 -26.56 8.68
C PHE A 180 -14.64 -25.78 7.47
N PHE A 181 -14.19 -26.10 6.26
CA PHE A 181 -14.58 -25.35 5.06
C PHE A 181 -16.07 -25.48 4.72
N THR A 182 -16.71 -26.62 5.00
CA THR A 182 -18.16 -26.79 4.80
C THR A 182 -19.00 -25.89 5.71
N LYS A 183 -18.44 -25.45 6.85
CA LYS A 183 -19.08 -24.51 7.79
C LYS A 183 -18.84 -23.03 7.45
N THR A 184 -18.05 -22.73 6.42
CA THR A 184 -17.84 -21.35 5.96
C THR A 184 -19.03 -20.84 5.14
N PHE A 185 -19.10 -19.54 4.86
CA PHE A 185 -20.12 -19.00 3.96
C PHE A 185 -20.08 -19.63 2.56
N TYR A 186 -18.88 -20.00 2.07
CA TYR A 186 -18.75 -20.76 0.81
C TYR A 186 -19.40 -22.14 0.93
N GLY A 187 -19.07 -22.87 2.00
CA GLY A 187 -19.66 -24.19 2.27
C GLY A 187 -21.18 -24.16 2.43
N TYR A 188 -21.71 -23.11 3.07
CA TYR A 188 -23.15 -22.87 3.15
C TYR A 188 -23.78 -22.64 1.77
N GLN A 189 -23.21 -21.75 0.94
CA GLN A 189 -23.74 -21.45 -0.40
C GLN A 189 -23.73 -22.68 -1.33
N MET A 190 -22.74 -23.53 -1.16
CA MET A 190 -22.59 -24.77 -1.90
C MET A 190 -23.63 -25.84 -1.53
N THR A 191 -23.88 -26.00 -0.23
CA THR A 191 -24.79 -27.05 0.27
C THR A 191 -26.26 -26.64 0.19
N ALA A 192 -26.55 -25.34 0.18
CA ALA A 192 -27.92 -24.81 0.07
C ALA A 192 -28.58 -25.07 -1.31
N ASN A 193 -27.81 -25.34 -2.36
CA ASN A 193 -28.33 -25.68 -3.68
C ASN A 193 -28.28 -27.20 -3.93
N SER A 194 -29.43 -27.87 -3.79
CA SER A 194 -29.58 -29.33 -3.82
C SER A 194 -29.09 -29.97 -5.13
N SER A 195 -29.09 -29.24 -6.24
CA SER A 195 -28.62 -29.74 -7.54
C SER A 195 -27.10 -29.66 -7.71
N MET A 196 -26.43 -28.80 -6.94
CA MET A 196 -25.00 -28.52 -7.06
C MET A 196 -24.18 -29.08 -5.89
N SER A 197 -24.83 -29.48 -4.79
CA SER A 197 -24.17 -29.91 -3.55
C SER A 197 -23.13 -31.02 -3.73
N PHE A 198 -23.41 -32.01 -4.58
CA PHE A 198 -22.48 -33.12 -4.82
C PHE A 198 -21.20 -32.67 -5.57
N PHE A 199 -21.35 -31.89 -6.64
CA PHE A 199 -20.19 -31.35 -7.38
C PHE A 199 -19.41 -30.34 -6.54
N ALA A 200 -20.12 -29.66 -5.64
CA ALA A 200 -19.58 -28.66 -4.78
C ALA A 200 -18.65 -29.22 -3.70
N GLU A 201 -19.04 -30.33 -3.08
CA GLU A 201 -18.22 -31.01 -2.08
C GLU A 201 -16.94 -31.60 -2.69
N GLU A 202 -17.04 -32.25 -3.85
CA GLU A 202 -15.87 -32.79 -4.57
C GLU A 202 -14.92 -31.67 -5.04
N SER A 203 -15.46 -30.56 -5.54
CA SER A 203 -14.66 -29.38 -5.92
C SER A 203 -13.92 -28.78 -4.72
N LEU A 204 -14.62 -28.60 -3.59
CA LEU A 204 -14.00 -28.10 -2.36
C LEU A 204 -12.88 -29.01 -1.88
N LYS A 205 -13.11 -30.32 -1.89
CA LYS A 205 -12.11 -31.33 -1.52
C LYS A 205 -10.90 -31.26 -2.44
N PHE A 206 -11.11 -31.15 -3.75
CA PHE A 206 -10.02 -31.00 -4.72
C PHE A 206 -9.17 -29.76 -4.45
N GLU A 207 -9.79 -28.61 -4.19
CA GLU A 207 -9.09 -27.36 -3.87
C GLU A 207 -8.29 -27.46 -2.56
N ILE A 208 -8.86 -28.07 -1.52
CA ILE A 208 -8.15 -28.31 -0.25
C ILE A 208 -6.94 -29.23 -0.47
N MET A 209 -7.09 -30.30 -1.25
CA MET A 209 -6.00 -31.24 -1.53
C MET A 209 -4.87 -30.61 -2.33
N ASN A 210 -5.19 -29.84 -3.37
CA ASN A 210 -4.21 -29.06 -4.12
C ASN A 210 -3.49 -28.05 -3.22
N ALA A 211 -4.24 -27.41 -2.32
CA ALA A 211 -3.67 -26.45 -1.39
C ALA A 211 -2.70 -27.12 -0.41
N LEU A 212 -3.09 -28.28 0.14
CA LEU A 212 -2.24 -29.08 1.02
C LEU A 212 -0.97 -29.55 0.30
N GLU A 213 -1.08 -30.02 -0.95
CA GLU A 213 0.07 -30.43 -1.75
C GLU A 213 1.06 -29.28 -1.89
N PHE A 214 0.60 -28.09 -2.29
CA PHE A 214 1.44 -26.90 -2.42
C PHE A 214 2.12 -26.53 -1.09
N LEU A 215 1.36 -26.55 0.03
CA LEU A 215 1.88 -26.20 1.35
C LEU A 215 2.91 -27.22 1.87
N LEU A 216 2.74 -28.51 1.56
CA LEU A 216 3.70 -29.57 1.89
C LEU A 216 4.97 -29.47 1.03
N GLN A 217 4.83 -29.29 -0.28
CA GLN A 217 5.95 -29.13 -1.21
C GLN A 217 6.82 -27.93 -0.84
N ASN A 218 6.20 -26.81 -0.42
CA ASN A 218 6.91 -25.62 0.03
C ASN A 218 7.43 -25.70 1.49
N GLN A 219 7.26 -26.85 2.16
CA GLN A 219 7.64 -27.07 3.56
C GLN A 219 7.05 -26.01 4.51
N ILE A 220 5.83 -25.57 4.22
CA ILE A 220 5.03 -24.72 5.12
C ILE A 220 4.34 -25.62 6.14
N LEU A 221 3.81 -26.75 5.66
CA LEU A 221 3.30 -27.85 6.46
C LEU A 221 4.21 -29.07 6.34
N GLN A 222 4.04 -30.01 7.27
CA GLN A 222 4.65 -31.33 7.25
C GLN A 222 3.67 -32.38 7.78
N ALA A 223 3.72 -33.58 7.22
CA ALA A 223 2.97 -34.73 7.75
C ALA A 223 3.73 -35.37 8.91
N THR A 224 3.03 -35.70 10.00
CA THR A 224 3.57 -36.39 11.17
C THR A 224 2.65 -37.57 11.55
N PRO A 225 3.10 -38.50 12.42
CA PRO A 225 2.22 -39.57 12.91
C PRO A 225 0.94 -39.05 13.61
N SER A 226 0.97 -37.82 14.13
CA SER A 226 -0.18 -37.16 14.77
C SER A 226 -1.03 -36.30 13.82
N GLY A 227 -0.78 -36.39 12.51
CA GLY A 227 -1.42 -35.56 11.47
C GLY A 227 -0.53 -34.43 10.97
N LEU A 228 -1.14 -33.47 10.28
CA LEU A 228 -0.49 -32.27 9.73
C LEU A 228 0.01 -31.35 10.86
N LYS A 229 1.19 -30.77 10.64
CA LYS A 229 1.78 -29.77 11.55
C LYS A 229 2.46 -28.68 10.74
N THR A 230 2.47 -27.46 11.25
CA THR A 230 3.28 -26.37 10.69
C THR A 230 4.77 -26.60 10.92
N THR A 231 5.59 -26.22 9.94
CA THR A 231 7.05 -26.10 10.12
C THR A 231 7.38 -24.78 10.83
N PRO A 232 8.64 -24.51 11.22
CA PRO A 232 9.05 -23.18 11.70
C PRO A 232 8.71 -22.07 10.69
N PHE A 233 8.90 -22.32 9.40
CA PHE A 233 8.52 -21.40 8.33
C PHE A 233 7.00 -21.22 8.23
N GLY A 234 6.21 -22.30 8.32
CA GLY A 234 4.76 -22.18 8.35
C GLY A 234 4.23 -21.44 9.58
N ASN A 235 4.87 -21.61 10.74
CA ASN A 235 4.53 -20.82 11.93
C ASN A 235 4.88 -19.34 11.79
N LEU A 236 5.96 -19.00 11.07
CA LEU A 236 6.30 -17.62 10.74
C LEU A 236 5.21 -17.00 9.86
N ILE A 237 4.74 -17.72 8.83
CA ILE A 237 3.64 -17.27 7.96
C ILE A 237 2.36 -17.08 8.76
N ALA A 238 1.98 -18.06 9.61
CA ALA A 238 0.76 -18.01 10.43
C ALA A 238 0.70 -16.80 11.38
N ARG A 239 1.87 -16.30 11.82
CA ARG A 239 1.99 -15.11 12.68
C ARG A 239 2.15 -13.81 11.92
N SER A 240 2.27 -13.89 10.59
CA SER A 240 2.36 -12.74 9.71
C SER A 240 1.02 -12.46 9.04
N ASN A 241 0.89 -11.28 8.43
CA ASN A 241 -0.27 -10.95 7.59
C ASN A 241 0.04 -11.09 6.09
N TYR A 242 1.24 -11.56 5.73
CA TYR A 242 1.68 -11.66 4.35
C TYR A 242 1.03 -12.84 3.64
N SER A 243 0.80 -12.67 2.34
CA SER A 243 0.40 -13.76 1.46
C SER A 243 1.42 -14.89 1.47
N VAL A 244 0.93 -16.10 1.23
CA VAL A 244 1.76 -17.29 1.08
C VAL A 244 2.68 -17.16 -0.13
N GLU A 245 2.20 -16.52 -1.21
CA GLU A 245 3.03 -16.23 -2.39
C GLU A 245 4.23 -15.35 -2.05
N THR A 246 4.03 -14.25 -1.29
CA THR A 246 5.13 -13.40 -0.80
C THR A 246 6.13 -14.22 0.02
N ALA A 247 5.64 -15.04 0.93
CA ALA A 247 6.51 -15.84 1.78
C ALA A 247 7.34 -16.84 0.97
N VAL A 248 6.73 -17.52 -0.01
CA VAL A 248 7.43 -18.45 -0.90
C VAL A 248 8.49 -17.73 -1.74
N LYS A 249 8.15 -16.59 -2.37
CA LYS A 249 9.12 -15.76 -3.12
C LYS A 249 10.31 -15.33 -2.25
N ILE A 250 10.05 -14.92 -1.02
CA ILE A 250 11.10 -14.55 -0.06
C ILE A 250 11.96 -15.75 0.33
N LYS A 251 11.36 -16.93 0.53
CA LYS A 251 12.10 -18.18 0.80
C LYS A 251 12.96 -18.59 -0.40
N GLU A 252 12.46 -18.45 -1.62
CA GLU A 252 13.22 -18.71 -2.85
C GLU A 252 14.43 -17.78 -2.97
N TYR A 253 14.24 -16.47 -2.78
CA TYR A 253 15.33 -15.51 -2.70
C TYR A 253 16.33 -15.90 -1.60
N ALA A 254 15.86 -16.20 -0.40
CA ALA A 254 16.70 -16.60 0.73
C ALA A 254 17.51 -17.89 0.46
N ASN A 255 16.96 -18.82 -0.31
CA ASN A 255 17.64 -20.06 -0.70
C ASN A 255 18.75 -19.80 -1.72
N ASN A 256 18.53 -18.91 -2.67
CA ASN A 256 19.46 -18.55 -3.75
C ASN A 256 20.39 -17.38 -3.39
N LEU A 257 20.34 -16.89 -2.15
CA LEU A 257 21.13 -15.75 -1.70
C LEU A 257 22.60 -16.13 -1.53
N ASP A 258 23.41 -15.80 -2.53
CA ASP A 258 24.87 -15.93 -2.48
C ASP A 258 25.52 -14.67 -1.88
N ASN A 259 25.24 -13.51 -2.47
CA ASN A 259 25.74 -12.21 -2.02
C ASN A 259 24.59 -11.22 -1.87
N PHE A 260 24.53 -10.53 -0.73
CA PHE A 260 23.46 -9.59 -0.44
C PHE A 260 23.66 -8.26 -1.17
N LYS A 261 22.60 -7.83 -1.88
CA LYS A 261 22.49 -6.50 -2.49
C LYS A 261 21.14 -5.89 -2.12
N SER A 262 21.17 -4.65 -1.63
CA SER A 262 19.96 -3.97 -1.16
C SER A 262 18.97 -3.74 -2.29
N GLU A 263 19.46 -3.34 -3.46
CA GLU A 263 18.67 -3.01 -4.64
C GLU A 263 18.00 -4.25 -5.22
N GLU A 264 18.69 -5.39 -5.18
CA GLU A 264 18.15 -6.67 -5.62
C GLU A 264 17.01 -7.13 -4.70
N LEU A 265 17.20 -7.09 -3.38
CA LEU A 265 16.11 -7.43 -2.45
C LEU A 265 14.92 -6.47 -2.61
N ILE A 266 15.16 -5.16 -2.72
CA ILE A 266 14.08 -4.18 -2.95
C ILE A 266 13.30 -4.53 -4.22
N TYR A 267 14.00 -4.88 -5.30
CA TYR A 267 13.37 -5.29 -6.55
C TYR A 267 12.53 -6.56 -6.38
N GLN A 268 13.06 -7.60 -5.72
CA GLN A 268 12.31 -8.84 -5.46
C GLN A 268 11.07 -8.57 -4.61
N LEU A 269 11.19 -7.75 -3.57
CA LEU A 269 10.06 -7.38 -2.72
C LEU A 269 8.99 -6.59 -3.50
N ALA A 270 9.38 -5.75 -4.46
CA ALA A 270 8.43 -5.01 -5.28
C ALA A 270 7.58 -5.90 -6.20
N GLN A 271 8.04 -7.13 -6.49
CA GLN A 271 7.29 -8.15 -7.26
C GLN A 271 6.36 -9.01 -6.39
N THR A 272 6.27 -8.73 -5.10
CA THR A 272 5.39 -9.46 -4.19
C THR A 272 3.99 -8.82 -4.13
N PRO A 273 2.92 -9.62 -4.00
CA PRO A 273 1.54 -9.08 -3.96
C PRO A 273 1.27 -8.20 -2.73
N ASP A 274 2.04 -8.32 -1.65
CA ASP A 274 1.87 -7.52 -0.44
C ASP A 274 2.52 -6.13 -0.53
N MET A 275 3.35 -5.85 -1.55
CA MET A 275 3.99 -4.54 -1.71
C MET A 275 2.97 -3.49 -2.22
N PRO A 276 2.78 -2.36 -1.51
CA PRO A 276 1.99 -1.24 -2.02
C PRO A 276 2.73 -0.59 -3.18
N LEU A 277 2.24 -0.80 -4.39
CA LEU A 277 2.91 -0.32 -5.60
C LEU A 277 2.74 1.19 -5.82
N ILE A 278 3.79 1.80 -6.34
CA ILE A 278 3.84 3.19 -6.79
C ILE A 278 3.53 3.20 -8.29
N ALA A 279 2.47 3.92 -8.66
CA ALA A 279 2.01 3.98 -10.05
C ALA A 279 2.77 5.03 -10.88
N PHE A 280 2.92 4.74 -12.18
CA PHE A 280 3.37 5.71 -13.18
C PHE A 280 2.38 6.86 -13.40
N LYS A 281 2.91 8.01 -13.80
CA LYS A 281 2.14 9.17 -14.25
C LYS A 281 1.82 9.10 -15.73
N GLY A 282 0.65 8.56 -16.06
CA GLY A 282 0.08 8.63 -17.40
C GLY A 282 0.99 8.02 -18.47
N ARG A 283 1.03 8.64 -19.66
CA ARG A 283 1.78 8.14 -20.84
C ARG A 283 3.24 8.60 -20.90
N LYS A 284 3.83 9.00 -19.78
CA LYS A 284 5.24 9.42 -19.75
C LYS A 284 6.18 8.23 -20.01
N SER A 285 7.39 8.55 -20.49
CA SER A 285 8.42 7.55 -20.76
C SER A 285 8.76 6.74 -19.51
N LYS A 286 8.97 5.44 -19.69
CA LYS A 286 9.43 4.52 -18.64
C LYS A 286 10.94 4.25 -18.71
N GLU A 287 11.63 4.81 -19.70
CA GLU A 287 13.08 4.63 -19.89
C GLU A 287 13.92 4.99 -18.66
N PRO A 288 13.66 6.09 -17.92
CA PRO A 288 14.48 6.42 -16.75
C PRO A 288 14.46 5.34 -15.66
N VAL A 289 13.34 4.61 -15.52
CA VAL A 289 13.24 3.47 -14.59
C VAL A 289 14.08 2.30 -15.10
N ARG A 290 14.01 2.00 -16.41
CA ARG A 290 14.81 0.94 -17.03
C ARG A 290 16.31 1.18 -16.89
N GLU A 291 16.75 2.41 -17.19
CA GLU A 291 18.16 2.82 -17.06
C GLU A 291 18.65 2.68 -15.62
N MET A 292 17.84 3.10 -14.65
CA MET A 292 18.20 3.01 -13.24
C MET A 292 18.33 1.56 -12.76
N LEU A 293 17.43 0.67 -13.17
CA LEU A 293 17.54 -0.76 -12.85
C LEU A 293 18.80 -1.38 -13.50
N SER A 294 19.09 -1.01 -14.75
CA SER A 294 20.26 -1.49 -15.48
C SER A 294 21.58 -1.12 -14.79
N ASN A 295 21.66 0.05 -14.14
CA ASN A 295 22.82 0.47 -13.34
C ASN A 295 23.15 -0.47 -12.17
N TYR A 296 22.16 -1.23 -11.68
CA TYR A 296 22.34 -2.25 -10.64
C TYR A 296 22.37 -3.68 -11.21
N GLY A 297 22.42 -3.84 -12.53
CA GLY A 297 22.37 -5.14 -13.20
C GLY A 297 21.00 -5.82 -13.12
N LEU A 298 19.93 -5.06 -12.88
CA LEU A 298 18.55 -5.54 -12.83
C LEU A 298 17.89 -5.30 -14.19
N PHE A 299 17.42 -6.37 -14.83
CA PHE A 299 16.81 -6.31 -16.16
C PHE A 299 15.36 -6.81 -16.10
N ALA A 300 14.42 -5.93 -16.41
CA ALA A 300 13.01 -6.25 -16.54
C ALA A 300 12.62 -6.17 -18.02
N ILE A 301 11.90 -7.19 -18.49
CA ILE A 301 11.36 -7.25 -19.87
C ILE A 301 10.37 -6.10 -20.06
N ASP A 302 9.40 -6.02 -19.15
CA ASP A 302 8.38 -4.98 -19.12
C ASP A 302 8.56 -4.08 -17.91
N ILE A 303 8.51 -2.77 -18.14
CA ILE A 303 8.54 -1.80 -17.05
C ILE A 303 7.10 -1.52 -16.58
N GLY A 304 6.78 -2.00 -15.38
CA GLY A 304 5.50 -1.84 -14.71
C GLY A 304 5.61 -1.10 -13.37
N ASN A 305 4.51 -1.12 -12.63
CA ASN A 305 4.46 -0.50 -11.31
C ASN A 305 5.42 -1.17 -10.28
N PRO A 306 5.71 -2.49 -10.34
CA PRO A 306 6.78 -3.08 -9.51
C PRO A 306 8.14 -2.42 -9.73
N GLU A 307 8.57 -2.25 -10.97
CA GLU A 307 9.85 -1.63 -11.33
C GLU A 307 9.91 -0.17 -10.88
N ALA A 308 8.81 0.58 -11.10
CA ALA A 308 8.66 1.94 -10.61
C ALA A 308 8.78 2.04 -9.08
N THR A 309 8.21 1.06 -8.37
CA THR A 309 8.27 0.96 -6.91
C THR A 309 9.70 0.69 -6.46
N ALA A 310 10.36 -0.30 -7.06
CA ALA A 310 11.74 -0.65 -6.74
C ALA A 310 12.67 0.56 -6.90
N VAL A 311 12.63 1.25 -8.05
CA VAL A 311 13.46 2.44 -8.29
C VAL A 311 13.12 3.56 -7.30
N SER A 312 11.84 3.81 -7.02
CA SER A 312 11.45 4.83 -6.04
C SER A 312 11.98 4.53 -4.64
N LEU A 313 12.02 3.26 -4.23
CA LEU A 313 12.54 2.83 -2.94
C LEU A 313 14.08 2.90 -2.88
N ILE A 314 14.76 2.54 -3.95
CA ILE A 314 16.22 2.70 -4.07
C ILE A 314 16.61 4.18 -3.96
N GLU A 315 15.88 5.05 -4.62
CA GLU A 315 16.12 6.50 -4.57
C GLU A 315 15.76 7.10 -3.20
N TRP A 316 14.73 6.54 -2.56
CA TRP A 316 14.34 6.90 -1.21
C TRP A 316 15.43 6.61 -0.18
N ILE A 317 16.07 5.43 -0.23
CA ILE A 317 17.21 5.07 0.65
C ILE A 317 18.52 5.78 0.28
N ASN A 318 18.56 6.41 -0.90
CA ASN A 318 19.65 7.28 -1.34
C ASN A 318 19.35 8.76 -1.12
N GLU A 319 18.37 9.04 -0.28
CA GLU A 319 18.03 10.36 0.22
C GLU A 319 17.45 11.36 -0.81
N ARG A 320 16.96 10.87 -1.96
CA ARG A 320 16.17 11.72 -2.86
C ARG A 320 14.79 12.05 -2.28
N THR A 321 14.35 13.29 -2.46
CA THR A 321 13.00 13.72 -2.05
C THR A 321 11.95 13.20 -3.00
N GLU A 322 10.70 13.16 -2.57
CA GLU A 322 9.56 12.79 -3.42
C GLU A 322 9.52 13.60 -4.73
N TYR A 323 9.73 14.92 -4.64
CA TYR A 323 9.84 15.79 -5.81
C TYR A 323 10.92 15.33 -6.80
N GLN A 324 12.10 14.93 -6.33
CA GLN A 324 13.19 14.48 -7.18
C GLN A 324 12.86 13.13 -7.83
N ILE A 325 12.31 12.18 -7.04
CA ILE A 325 11.88 10.86 -7.51
C ILE A 325 10.81 11.00 -8.58
N GLU A 326 9.78 11.81 -8.33
CA GLU A 326 8.66 12.04 -9.25
C GLU A 326 9.08 12.63 -10.59
N ASN A 327 9.98 13.62 -10.55
CA ASN A 327 10.43 14.29 -11.76
C ASN A 327 11.37 13.40 -12.57
N ALA A 328 12.26 12.65 -11.92
CA ALA A 328 13.20 11.76 -12.59
C ALA A 328 12.52 10.53 -13.20
N TYR A 329 11.57 9.91 -12.48
CA TYR A 329 11.02 8.60 -12.86
C TYR A 329 9.56 8.63 -13.30
N HIS A 330 8.93 9.80 -13.25
CA HIS A 330 7.56 10.00 -13.73
C HIS A 330 6.52 9.13 -12.99
N VAL A 331 6.63 9.08 -11.66
CA VAL A 331 5.79 8.29 -10.75
C VAL A 331 5.01 9.15 -9.76
N TYR A 332 3.96 8.63 -9.14
CA TYR A 332 3.28 9.30 -8.02
C TYR A 332 4.03 9.08 -6.70
N SER A 333 5.04 9.91 -6.44
CA SER A 333 5.98 9.77 -5.32
C SER A 333 5.38 10.01 -3.92
N SER A 334 4.15 10.53 -3.82
CA SER A 334 3.49 10.77 -2.53
C SER A 334 3.31 9.48 -1.70
N SER A 335 3.24 8.33 -2.38
CA SER A 335 3.09 7.01 -1.78
C SER A 335 4.42 6.38 -1.37
N THR A 336 5.57 6.97 -1.72
CA THR A 336 6.90 6.39 -1.45
C THR A 336 7.11 6.05 0.02
N ARG A 337 6.68 6.91 0.96
CA ARG A 337 6.79 6.63 2.40
C ARG A 337 5.99 5.39 2.83
N ARG A 338 4.77 5.21 2.28
CA ARG A 338 3.92 4.06 2.60
C ARG A 338 4.57 2.78 2.08
N SER A 339 5.02 2.77 0.84
CA SER A 339 5.71 1.63 0.23
C SER A 339 7.02 1.33 0.96
N ALA A 340 7.78 2.35 1.37
CA ALA A 340 9.04 2.18 2.09
C ALA A 340 8.84 1.62 3.50
N TYR A 341 7.77 2.04 4.18
CA TYR A 341 7.38 1.45 5.46
C TYR A 341 7.06 -0.04 5.30
N GLU A 342 6.22 -0.42 4.33
CA GLU A 342 5.90 -1.83 4.12
C GLU A 342 7.13 -2.64 3.69
N ALA A 343 7.96 -2.10 2.80
CA ALA A 343 9.23 -2.71 2.42
C ALA A 343 10.15 -2.93 3.64
N SER A 344 10.18 -2.00 4.60
CA SER A 344 10.96 -2.17 5.83
C SER A 344 10.48 -3.36 6.68
N LEU A 345 9.17 -3.63 6.69
CA LEU A 345 8.58 -4.79 7.39
C LEU A 345 8.83 -6.08 6.63
N LEU A 346 8.71 -6.06 5.30
CA LEU A 346 9.04 -7.18 4.43
C LEU A 346 10.52 -7.59 4.56
N VAL A 347 11.45 -6.63 4.64
CA VAL A 347 12.87 -6.92 4.91
C VAL A 347 13.07 -7.61 6.26
N ARG A 348 12.32 -7.21 7.31
CA ARG A 348 12.34 -7.90 8.61
C ARG A 348 11.75 -9.30 8.50
N PHE A 349 10.72 -9.48 7.69
CA PHE A 349 10.18 -10.81 7.40
C PHE A 349 11.17 -11.67 6.61
N THR A 350 11.94 -11.11 5.68
CA THR A 350 13.06 -11.79 5.00
C THR A 350 14.14 -12.23 5.98
N LYS A 351 14.52 -11.36 6.92
CA LYS A 351 15.45 -11.70 8.01
C LYS A 351 14.94 -12.88 8.84
N ASN A 352 13.71 -12.80 9.34
CA ASN A 352 13.11 -13.88 10.12
C ASN A 352 13.02 -15.18 9.29
N THR A 353 12.76 -15.07 7.98
CA THR A 353 12.74 -16.22 7.05
C THR A 353 14.13 -16.88 6.96
N LEU A 354 15.20 -16.08 6.81
CA LEU A 354 16.56 -16.60 6.82
C LEU A 354 16.92 -17.28 8.14
N GLU A 355 16.54 -16.69 9.27
CA GLU A 355 16.79 -17.25 10.61
C GLU A 355 16.09 -18.61 10.82
N VAL A 356 14.82 -18.77 10.41
CA VAL A 356 14.15 -20.07 10.49
C VAL A 356 14.71 -21.12 9.53
N LEU A 357 15.40 -20.69 8.47
CA LEU A 357 16.16 -21.56 7.56
C LEU A 357 17.60 -21.81 8.06
N GLY A 358 17.98 -21.27 9.21
CA GLY A 358 19.31 -21.42 9.80
C GLY A 358 20.41 -20.57 9.13
N LYS A 359 20.04 -19.56 8.34
CA LYS A 359 20.97 -18.65 7.64
C LYS A 359 21.06 -17.31 8.40
N TYR A 360 22.24 -16.98 8.93
CA TYR A 360 22.44 -15.78 9.76
C TYR A 360 23.41 -14.74 9.17
N THR A 361 24.09 -15.06 8.06
CA THR A 361 25.19 -14.27 7.49
C THR A 361 24.87 -12.79 7.28
N TYR A 362 23.67 -12.48 6.78
CA TYR A 362 23.28 -11.12 6.37
C TYR A 362 22.31 -10.44 7.36
N SER A 363 22.25 -10.94 8.61
CA SER A 363 21.31 -10.44 9.63
C SER A 363 21.48 -8.93 9.88
N LYS A 364 22.73 -8.46 9.95
CA LYS A 364 23.05 -7.04 10.12
C LYS A 364 22.67 -6.23 8.89
N ASP A 365 23.02 -6.69 7.69
CA ASP A 365 22.72 -5.96 6.45
C ASP A 365 21.21 -5.74 6.25
N LEU A 366 20.39 -6.73 6.64
CA LEU A 366 18.93 -6.63 6.62
C LEU A 366 18.38 -5.64 7.66
N ASP A 367 18.99 -5.58 8.86
CA ASP A 367 18.63 -4.57 9.86
C ASP A 367 18.94 -3.15 9.35
N PHE A 368 20.10 -2.98 8.71
CA PHE A 368 20.48 -1.71 8.08
C PHE A 368 19.51 -1.36 6.96
N LEU A 369 19.25 -2.26 6.00
CA LEU A 369 18.31 -1.99 4.91
C LEU A 369 16.90 -1.67 5.41
N SER A 370 16.41 -2.39 6.42
CA SER A 370 15.11 -2.11 7.04
C SER A 370 15.06 -0.69 7.61
N ALA A 371 16.10 -0.27 8.34
CA ALA A 371 16.21 1.09 8.86
C ALA A 371 16.31 2.14 7.74
N ARG A 372 17.12 1.90 6.71
CA ARG A 372 17.22 2.80 5.54
C ARG A 372 15.89 3.00 4.85
N LEU A 373 15.11 1.94 4.65
CA LEU A 373 13.76 2.01 4.08
C LEU A 373 12.80 2.77 5.01
N TYR A 374 12.81 2.47 6.31
CA TYR A 374 11.92 3.14 7.25
C TYR A 374 12.18 4.65 7.35
N TYR A 375 13.44 5.06 7.50
CA TYR A 375 13.82 6.47 7.69
C TYR A 375 14.09 7.22 6.38
N GLY A 376 14.39 6.51 5.29
CA GLY A 376 14.79 7.08 4.01
C GLY A 376 16.16 7.73 4.06
N VAL A 377 17.14 6.99 4.55
CA VAL A 377 18.50 7.50 4.75
C VAL A 377 19.55 6.56 4.20
N LYS A 378 20.72 7.10 3.93
CA LYS A 378 21.95 6.33 3.76
C LYS A 378 22.43 5.80 5.11
N GLU A 379 23.36 4.85 5.08
CA GLU A 379 23.78 4.08 6.25
C GLU A 379 24.48 4.91 7.33
N ASP A 380 25.24 5.91 6.91
CA ASP A 380 26.03 6.80 7.75
C ASP A 380 25.21 7.54 8.82
N ILE A 381 23.95 7.90 8.51
CA ILE A 381 23.10 8.67 9.42
C ILE A 381 22.02 7.86 10.14
N ILE A 382 22.01 6.52 9.98
CA ILE A 382 21.06 5.63 10.69
C ILE A 382 21.12 5.81 12.21
N PRO A 383 22.30 5.79 12.87
CA PRO A 383 22.36 5.93 14.33
C PRO A 383 21.71 7.22 14.81
N LEU A 384 21.91 8.31 14.06
CA LEU A 384 21.41 9.63 14.38
C LEU A 384 19.88 9.72 14.28
N VAL A 385 19.27 9.20 13.21
CA VAL A 385 17.80 9.24 13.04
C VAL A 385 17.05 8.28 13.97
N ILE A 386 17.68 7.16 14.36
CA ILE A 386 17.14 6.24 15.37
C ILE A 386 17.26 6.84 16.77
N GLY A 387 18.43 7.38 17.11
CA GLY A 387 18.75 7.84 18.45
C GLY A 387 18.07 9.15 18.84
N VAL A 388 17.79 10.03 17.88
CA VAL A 388 17.20 11.35 18.14
C VAL A 388 15.74 11.39 17.71
N LYS A 389 14.84 11.28 18.69
CA LYS A 389 13.39 11.35 18.46
C LYS A 389 13.00 12.66 17.74
N ARG A 390 12.17 12.54 16.70
CA ARG A 390 11.69 13.65 15.84
C ARG A 390 12.74 14.30 14.95
N LEU A 391 13.95 13.73 14.84
CA LEU A 391 14.93 14.14 13.83
C LEU A 391 14.62 13.42 12.52
N GLY A 392 14.10 14.17 11.54
CA GLY A 392 13.81 13.62 10.21
C GLY A 392 15.06 13.57 9.33
N ARG A 393 15.07 12.69 8.33
CA ARG A 393 16.17 12.46 7.38
C ARG A 393 16.87 13.72 6.86
N ARG A 394 16.12 14.77 6.48
CA ARG A 394 16.70 16.01 5.95
C ARG A 394 17.48 16.81 6.99
N ARG A 395 16.94 16.92 8.21
CA ARG A 395 17.61 17.62 9.31
C ARG A 395 18.83 16.85 9.78
N ALA A 396 18.74 15.51 9.81
CA ALA A 396 19.89 14.65 10.06
C ALA A 396 20.98 14.81 9.00
N ARG A 397 20.62 14.77 7.70
CA ARG A 397 21.58 14.99 6.61
C ARG A 397 22.21 16.37 6.66
N ALA A 398 21.41 17.43 6.86
CA ALA A 398 21.92 18.79 6.96
C ALA A 398 22.87 18.99 8.15
N LEU A 399 22.66 18.28 9.28
CA LEU A 399 23.63 18.28 10.38
C LEU A 399 24.96 17.69 9.95
N VAL A 400 24.93 16.49 9.37
CA VAL A 400 26.15 15.77 8.98
C VAL A 400 26.90 16.48 7.86
N ASP A 401 26.17 17.09 6.91
CA ASP A 401 26.79 17.90 5.84
C ASP A 401 27.53 19.14 6.39
N VAL A 402 27.06 19.73 7.50
CA VAL A 402 27.65 20.94 8.09
C VAL A 402 28.74 20.62 9.11
N PHE A 403 28.52 19.62 9.96
CA PHE A 403 29.34 19.35 11.13
C PHE A 403 30.18 18.07 11.03
N GLY A 404 29.93 17.24 10.01
CA GLY A 404 30.48 15.90 9.89
C GLY A 404 29.75 14.88 10.79
N ASP A 405 30.31 13.68 10.86
CA ASP A 405 29.71 12.57 11.60
C ASP A 405 29.84 12.72 13.12
N ASP A 406 30.88 13.42 13.60
CA ASP A 406 31.12 13.65 15.02
C ASP A 406 30.52 14.98 15.49
N LEU A 407 29.35 14.89 16.14
CA LEU A 407 28.62 16.05 16.67
C LEU A 407 29.07 16.48 18.08
N ARG A 408 29.96 15.73 18.75
CA ARG A 408 30.41 16.02 20.13
C ARG A 408 31.13 17.36 20.30
N PRO A 409 31.95 17.85 19.35
CA PRO A 409 32.66 19.11 19.54
C PRO A 409 31.74 20.34 19.58
N TYR A 410 30.52 20.23 19.04
CA TYR A 410 29.65 21.38 18.81
C TYR A 410 28.66 21.58 19.95
N SER A 411 28.42 22.86 20.28
CA SER A 411 27.46 23.28 21.30
C SER A 411 26.02 23.27 20.78
N GLU A 412 25.03 23.23 21.69
CA GLU A 412 23.61 23.33 21.32
C GLU A 412 23.28 24.60 20.52
N LYS A 413 24.00 25.71 20.76
CA LYS A 413 23.82 26.95 20.01
C LYS A 413 24.35 26.86 18.58
N GLU A 414 25.42 26.09 18.37
CA GLU A 414 25.96 25.86 17.03
C GLU A 414 25.05 24.94 16.23
N LEU A 415 24.55 23.87 16.83
CA LEU A 415 23.61 22.95 16.18
C LEU A 415 22.32 23.66 15.71
N GLN A 416 21.88 24.70 16.41
CA GLN A 416 20.71 25.53 16.02
C GLN A 416 20.95 26.38 14.77
N ARG A 417 22.18 26.47 14.26
CA ARG A 417 22.46 27.16 12.99
C ARG A 417 21.95 26.38 11.77
N VAL A 418 21.66 25.09 11.93
CA VAL A 418 21.05 24.29 10.86
C VAL A 418 19.54 24.49 10.86
N ASP A 419 19.01 24.85 9.70
CA ASP A 419 17.59 25.14 9.52
C ASP A 419 16.68 23.99 9.99
N GLY A 420 15.65 24.35 10.76
CA GLY A 420 14.70 23.40 11.32
C GLY A 420 15.16 22.70 12.61
N ILE A 421 16.31 23.08 13.17
CA ILE A 421 16.79 22.62 14.48
C ILE A 421 16.53 23.67 15.54
N GLY A 422 15.39 23.49 16.24
CA GLY A 422 15.07 24.32 17.40
C GLY A 422 15.79 23.87 18.69
N PRO A 423 15.70 24.67 19.76
CA PRO A 423 16.43 24.42 21.02
C PRO A 423 16.22 23.01 21.60
N LYS A 424 14.97 22.53 21.65
CA LYS A 424 14.64 21.18 22.15
C LYS A 424 15.29 20.06 21.35
N LEU A 425 15.38 20.25 20.02
CA LEU A 425 15.99 19.27 19.14
C LEU A 425 17.51 19.31 19.28
N ALA A 426 18.12 20.50 19.33
CA ALA A 426 19.55 20.67 19.57
C ALA A 426 20.00 20.00 20.88
N GLN A 427 19.25 20.19 21.97
CA GLN A 427 19.51 19.51 23.24
C GLN A 427 19.43 17.98 23.11
N SER A 428 18.45 17.47 22.35
CA SER A 428 18.29 16.03 22.12
C SER A 428 19.44 15.45 21.28
N ILE A 429 19.89 16.18 20.26
CA ILE A 429 21.04 15.83 19.43
C ILE A 429 22.32 15.82 20.26
N LYS A 430 22.56 16.88 21.04
CA LYS A 430 23.75 16.99 21.88
C LYS A 430 23.81 15.87 22.91
N LYS A 431 22.68 15.58 23.57
CA LYS A 431 22.56 14.43 24.48
C LYS A 431 22.85 13.11 23.77
N PHE A 432 22.39 12.92 22.54
CA PHE A 432 22.71 11.71 21.77
C PHE A 432 24.21 11.62 21.46
N ALA A 433 24.79 12.70 20.94
CA ALA A 433 26.20 12.76 20.56
C ALA A 433 27.15 12.53 21.76
N ASP A 434 26.81 13.02 22.94
CA ASP A 434 27.66 12.84 24.13
C ASP A 434 27.61 11.40 24.70
N ASN A 435 26.61 10.60 24.32
CA ASN A 435 26.41 9.23 24.81
C ASN A 435 26.73 8.13 23.78
N TYR A 436 27.09 8.51 22.55
CA TYR A 436 27.37 7.62 21.41
C TYR A 436 28.70 8.03 20.79
#